data_AF-A0A7H4MBS4-F1
#
_entry.id   AF-A0A7H4MBS4-F1
#
_cell.length_a   1.000
_cell.length_b   1.000
_cell.length_c   1.000
_cell.angle_alpha   90.00
_cell.angle_beta   90.00
_cell.angle_gamma   90.00
#
_symmetry.space_group_name_H-M   'P 1'
#
loop_
_entity.id
_entity.type
_entity.pdbx_description
1 polymer ?
#
loop_
_entity_poly.entity_id
_entity_poly.type
_entity_poly.pdbx_seq_one_letter_code
_entity_poly.pdbx_strand_id
1 'polypeptide(L)'
;MSETATWQPSAPIPNLLKRAAVMAEIRRFFTDRGVLEVETPCMSQATVTDIHLFPFETRFVGPRPFTGTQSVPDDQSGIPL
;
A
#
# COMPACT_ATOMS: atom_id res chain seq x y z
N MET A 1 2.94 -10.78 30.79
CA MET A 1 2.14 -9.88 29.94
C MET A 1 1.52 -10.75 28.87
N SER A 2 0.21 -10.96 28.89
CA SER A 2 -0.45 -11.86 27.92
C SER A 2 -0.31 -11.28 26.52
N GLU A 3 0.30 -12.05 25.63
CA GLU A 3 0.47 -11.72 24.22
C GLU A 3 -0.91 -11.75 23.55
N THR A 4 -1.30 -10.65 22.91
CA THR A 4 -2.52 -10.59 22.12
C THR A 4 -2.40 -11.50 20.92
N ALA A 5 -3.46 -12.23 20.57
CA ALA A 5 -3.45 -13.10 19.39
C ALA A 5 -3.04 -12.30 18.14
N THR A 6 -2.21 -12.88 17.28
CA THR A 6 -1.56 -12.19 16.13
C THR A 6 -2.54 -11.50 15.17
N TRP A 7 -3.80 -11.93 15.14
CA TRP A 7 -4.84 -11.31 14.33
C TRP A 7 -5.38 -9.98 14.89
N GLN A 8 -5.21 -9.73 16.20
CA GLN A 8 -5.73 -8.54 16.85
C GLN A 8 -4.98 -7.28 16.39
N PRO A 9 -5.65 -6.13 16.31
CA PRO A 9 -5.00 -4.89 15.95
C PRO A 9 -3.99 -4.49 17.03
N SER A 10 -2.84 -3.98 16.59
CA SER A 10 -1.82 -3.44 17.50
C SER A 10 -2.26 -2.16 18.23
N ALA A 11 -3.28 -1.46 17.70
CA ALA A 11 -3.86 -0.26 18.30
C ALA A 11 -5.26 -0.55 18.88
N PRO A 12 -5.58 -0.07 20.11
CA PRO A 12 -6.92 -0.16 20.66
C PRO A 12 -7.97 0.54 19.78
N ILE A 13 -9.18 -0.02 19.71
CA ILE A 13 -10.31 0.55 18.96
C ILE A 13 -10.58 2.04 19.29
N PRO A 14 -10.54 2.50 20.57
CA PRO A 14 -10.70 3.92 20.88
C PRO A 14 -9.67 4.83 20.19
N ASN A 15 -8.45 4.35 19.92
CA ASN A 15 -7.44 5.13 19.20
C ASN A 15 -7.76 5.21 17.71
N LEU A 16 -8.30 4.14 17.12
CA LEU A 16 -8.74 4.14 15.72
C LEU A 16 -9.91 5.11 15.49
N LEU A 17 -10.85 5.20 16.44
CA LEU A 17 -11.95 6.18 16.40
C LEU A 17 -11.42 7.62 16.48
N LYS A 18 -10.48 7.90 17.39
CA LYS A 18 -9.83 9.22 17.46
C LYS A 18 -9.09 9.56 16.16
N ARG A 19 -8.36 8.60 15.59
CA ARG A 19 -7.68 8.78 14.30
C ARG A 19 -8.68 9.14 13.19
N ALA A 20 -9.83 8.48 13.12
CA ALA A 20 -10.86 8.81 12.13
C ALA A 20 -11.38 10.25 12.28
N ALA A 21 -11.62 10.71 13.52
CA ALA A 21 -12.01 12.10 13.78
C ALA A 21 -10.95 13.10 13.32
N VAL A 22 -9.67 12.86 13.62
CA VAL A 22 -8.55 13.70 13.18
C VAL A 22 -8.45 13.74 11.64
N MET A 23 -8.59 12.58 10.97
CA MET A 23 -8.56 12.52 9.50
C MET A 23 -9.71 13.33 8.86
N ALA A 24 -10.89 13.34 9.47
CA ALA A 24 -12.03 14.14 8.99
C ALA A 24 -11.79 15.65 9.21
N GLU A 25 -11.21 16.02 10.35
CA GLU A 25 -10.86 17.41 10.65
C GLU A 25 -9.82 17.99 9.71
N ILE A 26 -8.76 17.22 9.38
CA ILE A 26 -7.74 17.63 8.40
C ILE A 26 -8.36 17.90 7.04
N ARG A 27 -9.24 17.01 6.55
CA ARG A 27 -9.94 17.22 5.27
C ARG A 27 -10.77 18.48 5.28
N ARG A 28 -11.59 18.67 6.33
CA ARG A 28 -12.41 19.89 6.49
C ARG A 28 -11.56 21.15 6.45
N PHE A 29 -10.44 21.18 7.16
CA PHE A 29 -9.54 22.33 7.19
C PHE A 29 -9.08 22.77 5.78
N PHE A 30 -8.74 21.81 4.91
CA PHE A 30 -8.31 22.09 3.53
C PHE A 30 -9.49 22.45 2.62
N THR A 31 -10.62 21.74 2.73
CA THR A 31 -11.83 22.04 1.96
C THR A 31 -12.39 23.42 2.24
N ASP A 32 -12.38 23.87 3.51
CA ASP A 32 -12.83 25.21 3.92
C ASP A 32 -12.00 26.34 3.26
N ARG A 33 -10.80 26.00 2.74
CA ARG A 33 -9.88 26.92 2.05
C ARG A 33 -9.88 26.72 0.52
N GLY A 34 -10.74 25.84 0.00
CA GLY A 34 -10.82 25.55 -1.44
C GLY A 34 -9.65 24.73 -1.98
N VAL A 35 -8.94 23.99 -1.13
CA VAL A 35 -7.87 23.08 -1.56
C VAL A 35 -8.49 21.74 -1.97
N LEU A 36 -8.23 21.31 -3.21
CA LEU A 36 -8.76 20.07 -3.77
C LEU A 36 -7.96 18.85 -3.28
N GLU A 37 -8.66 17.87 -2.69
CA GLU A 37 -8.08 16.56 -2.37
C GLU A 37 -7.92 15.73 -3.65
N VAL A 38 -6.75 15.10 -3.83
CA VAL A 38 -6.43 14.23 -4.97
C VAL A 38 -5.82 12.92 -4.48
N GLU A 39 -6.06 11.83 -5.22
CA GLU A 39 -5.41 10.54 -5.00
C GLU A 39 -4.37 10.31 -6.11
N THR A 40 -3.11 10.12 -5.72
CA THR A 40 -2.00 9.83 -6.64
C THR A 40 -1.57 8.37 -6.54
N PRO A 41 -1.01 7.76 -7.59
CA PRO A 41 -0.63 6.34 -7.57
C PRO A 41 0.35 5.99 -6.44
N CYS A 42 0.12 4.87 -5.75
CA CYS A 42 1.05 4.32 -4.75
C CYS A 42 2.25 3.58 -5.35
N MET A 43 2.17 3.19 -6.63
CA MET A 43 3.23 2.52 -7.39
C MET A 43 3.58 3.35 -8.62
N SER A 44 4.86 3.36 -8.99
CA SER A 44 5.38 4.12 -10.13
C SER A 44 6.47 3.31 -10.85
N GLN A 45 6.67 3.60 -12.13
CA GLN A 45 7.77 3.03 -12.92
C GLN A 45 9.12 3.68 -12.57
N ALA A 46 9.10 4.85 -11.92
CA ALA A 46 10.28 5.55 -11.45
C ALA A 46 10.17 5.86 -9.95
N THR A 47 11.30 5.86 -9.26
CA THR A 47 11.42 6.21 -7.85
C THR A 47 12.19 7.52 -7.65
N VAL A 48 12.26 7.99 -6.41
CA VAL A 48 13.00 9.20 -6.01
C VAL A 48 14.49 8.94 -5.93
N THR A 49 15.32 9.95 -6.18
CA THR A 49 16.80 9.87 -6.10
C THR A 49 17.36 10.31 -4.74
N ASP A 50 16.51 10.42 -3.71
CA ASP A 50 16.93 10.84 -2.38
C ASP A 50 17.84 9.79 -1.73
N ILE A 51 19.01 10.21 -1.25
CA ILE A 51 20.05 9.33 -0.72
C ILE A 51 19.68 8.64 0.60
N HIS A 52 18.70 9.16 1.32
CA HIS A 52 18.27 8.66 2.62
C HIS A 52 17.02 7.78 2.55
N LEU A 53 16.45 7.62 1.34
CA LEU A 53 15.24 6.82 1.14
C LEU A 53 15.56 5.51 0.43
N PHE A 54 15.03 4.42 0.98
CA PHE A 54 15.07 3.10 0.36
C PHE A 54 13.63 2.69 -0.05
N PRO A 55 13.27 2.75 -1.34
CA PRO A 55 11.93 2.41 -1.78
C PRO A 55 11.69 0.90 -1.74
N PHE A 56 10.44 0.50 -1.54
CA PHE A 56 10.03 -0.88 -1.79
C PHE A 56 9.91 -1.13 -3.30
N GLU A 57 10.32 -2.32 -3.73
CA GLU A 57 10.21 -2.76 -5.12
C GLU A 57 9.20 -3.90 -5.25
N THR A 58 8.51 -3.95 -6.37
CA THR A 58 7.61 -5.05 -6.73
C THR A 58 7.58 -5.22 -8.25
N ARG A 59 7.21 -6.42 -8.71
CA ARG A 59 7.06 -6.72 -10.13
C ARG A 59 5.61 -6.60 -10.54
N PHE A 60 5.31 -5.71 -11.49
CA PHE A 60 3.99 -5.65 -12.10
C PHE A 60 3.76 -6.91 -12.96
N VAL A 61 2.76 -7.71 -12.59
CA VAL A 61 2.25 -8.81 -13.40
C VAL A 61 0.95 -8.32 -14.05
N GLY A 62 1.07 -7.84 -15.28
CA GLY A 62 -0.08 -7.39 -16.06
C GLY A 62 -1.02 -8.55 -16.42
N PRO A 63 -2.24 -8.24 -16.89
CA PRO A 63 -3.12 -9.24 -17.46
C PRO A 63 -2.37 -10.01 -18.55
N ARG A 64 -2.29 -11.34 -18.44
CA ARG A 64 -1.78 -12.18 -19.53
C ARG A 64 -2.65 -11.87 -20.76
N PRO A 65 -2.07 -11.52 -21.92
CA PRO A 65 -2.81 -11.60 -23.16
C PRO A 65 -3.39 -13.02 -23.25
N PHE A 66 -4.69 -13.16 -23.46
CA PHE A 66 -5.26 -14.44 -23.86
C PHE A 66 -4.80 -14.73 -25.29
N THR A 67 -3.54 -15.16 -25.43
CA THR A 67 -3.13 -15.95 -26.59
C THR A 67 -3.57 -17.36 -26.25
N GLY A 68 -4.62 -17.84 -26.93
CA GLY A 68 -5.27 -19.13 -26.71
C GLY A 68 -4.40 -20.37 -26.95
N THR A 69 -3.09 -20.29 -26.70
CA THR A 69 -2.15 -21.40 -26.74
C THR A 69 -1.72 -21.71 -25.32
N GLN A 70 -2.36 -22.72 -24.75
CA GLN A 70 -1.94 -23.34 -23.51
C GLN A 70 -0.58 -24.02 -23.75
N SER A 71 0.50 -23.45 -23.19
CA SER A 71 1.77 -24.15 -23.02
C SER A 71 2.21 -24.00 -21.57
N VAL A 72 2.03 -25.12 -20.84
CA VAL A 72 2.74 -25.71 -19.68
C VAL A 72 3.55 -24.78 -18.74
N PRO A 73 3.48 -24.96 -17.40
CA PRO A 73 4.15 -24.06 -16.45
C PRO A 73 5.67 -24.30 -16.41
N ASP A 74 6.45 -23.23 -16.49
CA ASP A 74 7.84 -23.23 -16.01
C ASP A 74 7.82 -23.22 -14.47
N ASP A 75 8.15 -24.37 -13.89
CA ASP A 75 8.62 -24.51 -12.52
C ASP A 75 9.89 -23.67 -12.34
N GLN A 76 9.82 -22.62 -11.53
CA GLN A 76 10.99 -21.96 -10.98
C GLN A 76 10.83 -21.85 -9.46
N SER A 77 11.14 -22.96 -8.80
CA SER A 77 11.66 -23.00 -7.44
C SER A 77 12.95 -22.14 -7.33
N GLY A 78 12.77 -20.82 -7.19
CA GLY A 78 13.84 -19.86 -6.88
C GLY A 78 13.88 -19.56 -5.40
N ILE A 79 14.62 -20.35 -4.63
CA ILE A 79 15.03 -20.04 -3.26
C ILE A 79 15.95 -18.80 -3.32
N PRO A 80 15.71 -17.70 -2.58
CA PRO A 80 16.67 -16.62 -2.50
C PRO A 80 17.80 -16.96 -1.50
N LEU A 81 19.05 -16.70 -1.92
CA LEU A 81 20.18 -16.45 -1.01
C LEU A 81 20.00 -15.08 -0.34
#